data_AF-A0A4Y2UE14-F1
#
_entry.id   AF-A0A4Y2UE14-F1
#
_cell.length_a   1.000
_cell.length_b   1.000
_cell.length_c   1.000
_cell.angle_alpha   90.00
_cell.angle_beta   90.00
_cell.angle_gamma   90.00
#
_symmetry.space_group_name_H-M   'P 1'
#
loop_
_entity.id
_entity.type
_entity.pdbx_description
1 polymer ?
#
loop_
_entity_poly.entity_id
_entity_poly.type
_entity_poly.pdbx_seq_one_letter_code
_entity_poly.pdbx_strand_id
1 'polypeptide(L)'
;MCESKVRKWLRDFQAGRNNVHDDSRSSRSSVITDDMVASVEAKILENRRFAISTLSNDFPEVSRSMLYKIVSEKSNFKKLCSCWVPKLLTEDHSGSVRPNPEKATQIDSKQKTRYADRGNFATP
;
A
#
# COMPACT_ATOMS: atom_id res chain seq x y z
N MET A 1 38.74 -31.81 -8.54
CA MET A 1 38.94 -30.34 -8.45
C MET A 1 40.21 -29.98 -9.18
N CYS A 2 40.22 -28.94 -10.01
CA CYS A 2 41.43 -28.52 -10.74
C CYS A 2 42.39 -27.79 -9.79
N GLU A 3 43.70 -28.05 -9.91
CA GLU A 3 44.75 -27.43 -9.07
C GLU A 3 44.69 -25.90 -9.08
N SER A 4 44.31 -25.31 -10.22
CA SER A 4 44.10 -23.87 -10.40
C SER A 4 43.02 -23.29 -9.48
N LYS A 5 41.93 -24.03 -9.24
CA LYS A 5 40.86 -23.60 -8.34
C LYS A 5 41.31 -23.65 -6.88
N VAL A 6 42.10 -24.66 -6.51
CA VAL A 6 42.67 -24.82 -5.15
C VAL A 6 43.62 -23.66 -4.84
N ARG A 7 44.51 -23.31 -5.78
CA ARG A 7 45.42 -22.16 -5.61
C ARG A 7 44.70 -20.81 -5.51
N LYS A 8 43.60 -20.62 -6.25
CA LYS A 8 42.75 -19.42 -6.13
C LYS A 8 42.11 -19.33 -4.74
N TRP A 9 41.48 -20.42 -4.28
CA TRP A 9 40.87 -20.48 -2.96
C TRP A 9 41.87 -20.22 -1.83
N LEU A 10 43.08 -20.78 -1.91
CA LEU A 10 44.13 -20.54 -0.93
C LEU A 10 44.50 -19.05 -0.84
N ARG A 11 44.60 -18.36 -1.99
CA ARG A 11 44.88 -16.91 -2.04
C ARG A 11 43.73 -16.10 -1.46
N ASP A 12 42.48 -16.42 -1.83
CA ASP A 12 41.31 -15.71 -1.33
C ASP A 12 41.17 -15.87 0.19
N PHE A 13 41.47 -17.07 0.72
CA PHE A 13 41.47 -17.34 2.16
C PHE A 13 42.58 -16.60 2.89
N GLN A 14 43.80 -16.57 2.34
CA GLN A 14 44.91 -15.76 2.87
C GLN A 14 44.61 -14.26 2.82
N ALA A 15 43.82 -13.81 1.84
CA ALA A 15 43.34 -12.44 1.73
C ALA A 15 42.17 -12.12 2.70
N GLY A 16 41.78 -13.05 3.57
CA GLY A 16 40.77 -12.84 4.60
C GLY A 16 39.32 -13.10 4.15
N ARG A 17 39.10 -13.69 2.97
CA ARG A 17 37.77 -14.12 2.54
C ARG A 17 37.31 -15.31 3.39
N ASN A 18 36.37 -15.07 4.30
CA ASN A 18 35.74 -16.08 5.16
C ASN A 18 34.38 -16.59 4.63
N ASN A 19 33.87 -16.00 3.55
CA ASN A 19 32.61 -16.39 2.95
C ASN A 19 32.78 -17.57 1.98
N VAL A 20 32.11 -18.68 2.27
CA VAL A 20 32.09 -19.91 1.47
C VAL A 20 31.17 -19.78 0.24
N HIS A 21 30.23 -18.84 0.25
CA HIS A 21 29.31 -18.64 -0.85
C HIS A 21 29.99 -17.98 -2.05
N ASP A 22 29.53 -18.36 -3.25
CA ASP A 22 29.92 -17.73 -4.50
C ASP A 22 29.57 -16.24 -4.48
N ASP A 23 30.44 -15.43 -5.07
CA ASP A 23 30.14 -14.02 -5.28
C ASP A 23 28.93 -13.87 -6.21
N SER A 24 28.23 -12.74 -6.06
CA SER A 24 27.13 -12.37 -6.95
C SER A 24 27.60 -12.48 -8.40
N ARG A 25 27.09 -13.48 -9.11
CA ARG A 25 27.38 -13.63 -10.53
C ARG A 25 26.72 -12.46 -11.25
N SER A 26 27.52 -11.72 -12.03
CA SER A 26 26.99 -10.78 -13.02
C SER A 26 26.06 -11.56 -13.94
N SER A 27 24.77 -11.50 -13.67
CA SER A 27 23.75 -12.03 -14.57
C SER A 27 23.70 -11.12 -15.79
N ARG A 28 23.30 -11.67 -16.94
CA ARG A 28 23.07 -10.88 -18.15
C ARG A 28 22.21 -9.68 -17.80
N SER A 29 22.70 -8.47 -18.08
CA SER A 29 21.94 -7.24 -17.91
C SER A 29 20.58 -7.46 -18.57
N SER A 30 19.54 -7.41 -17.75
CA SER A 30 18.17 -7.37 -18.23
C SER A 30 18.02 -6.06 -18.99
N VAL A 31 17.35 -6.09 -20.14
CA VAL A 31 17.01 -4.91 -20.98
C VAL A 31 16.27 -3.79 -20.20
N ILE A 32 15.89 -4.07 -18.94
CA ILE A 32 15.37 -3.10 -17.97
C ILE A 32 16.44 -2.07 -17.62
N THR A 33 16.34 -0.89 -18.20
CA THR A 33 17.00 0.33 -17.73
C THR A 33 16.17 1.00 -16.63
N ASP A 34 16.82 1.77 -15.77
CA ASP A 34 16.14 2.49 -14.67
C ASP A 34 15.09 3.48 -15.21
N ASP A 35 15.40 4.14 -16.33
CA ASP A 35 14.49 5.05 -17.03
C ASP A 35 13.19 4.36 -17.50
N MET A 36 13.29 3.10 -17.94
CA MET A 36 12.10 2.32 -18.30
C MET A 36 11.25 2.00 -17.07
N VAL A 37 11.86 1.69 -15.94
CA VAL A 37 11.14 1.45 -14.68
C VAL A 37 10.41 2.72 -14.25
N ALA A 38 11.10 3.86 -14.23
CA ALA A 38 10.49 5.14 -13.89
C ALA A 38 9.31 5.51 -14.81
N SER A 39 9.43 5.24 -16.12
CA SER A 39 8.36 5.50 -17.10
C SER A 39 7.13 4.61 -16.86
N VAL A 40 7.35 3.33 -16.54
CA VAL A 40 6.28 2.38 -16.17
C VAL A 40 5.60 2.81 -14.87
N GLU A 41 6.36 3.24 -13.87
CA GLU A 41 5.84 3.73 -12.60
C GLU A 41 4.98 4.98 -12.78
N ALA A 42 5.42 5.93 -13.59
CA ALA A 42 4.65 7.14 -13.92
C ALA A 42 3.28 6.78 -14.52
N LYS A 43 3.24 5.81 -15.45
CA LYS A 43 1.97 5.33 -16.03
C LYS A 43 1.06 4.62 -15.03
N ILE A 44 1.63 3.88 -14.09
CA ILE A 44 0.86 3.24 -13.01
C ILE A 44 0.26 4.29 -12.06
N LEU A 45 1.00 5.35 -11.77
CA LEU A 45 0.54 6.43 -10.90
C LEU A 45 -0.55 7.28 -11.58
N GLU A 46 -0.47 7.50 -12.89
CA GLU A 46 -1.50 8.18 -13.66
C GLU A 46 -2.84 7.42 -13.63
N ASN A 47 -2.79 6.10 -13.81
CA ASN A 47 -3.97 5.24 -13.71
C ASN A 47 -3.69 4.03 -12.81
N ARG A 48 -4.06 4.16 -11.53
CA ARG A 48 -3.90 3.09 -10.54
C ARG A 48 -4.72 1.84 -10.87
N ARG A 49 -5.72 1.92 -11.75
CA ARG A 49 -6.51 0.79 -12.27
C ARG A 49 -6.08 0.45 -13.71
N PHE A 50 -4.83 0.02 -13.86
CA PHE A 50 -4.27 -0.36 -15.16
C PHE A 50 -4.39 -1.87 -15.42
N ALA A 51 -4.33 -2.24 -16.69
CA ALA A 51 -4.13 -3.62 -17.15
C ALA A 51 -2.74 -3.75 -17.79
N ILE A 52 -2.10 -4.92 -17.65
CA ILE A 52 -0.78 -5.19 -18.25
C ILE A 52 -0.84 -5.12 -19.79
N SER A 53 -2.01 -5.40 -20.39
CA SER A 53 -2.23 -5.23 -21.82
C SER A 53 -2.13 -3.77 -22.26
N THR A 54 -2.64 -2.83 -21.46
CA THR A 54 -2.55 -1.39 -21.75
C THR A 54 -1.09 -0.95 -21.71
N LEU A 55 -0.37 -1.38 -20.67
CA LEU A 55 1.07 -1.15 -20.56
C LEU A 55 1.87 -1.76 -21.72
N SER A 56 1.47 -2.92 -22.23
CA SER A 56 2.10 -3.53 -23.40
C SER A 56 1.89 -2.74 -24.69
N ASN A 57 0.81 -1.96 -24.80
CA ASN A 57 0.56 -1.09 -25.95
C ASN A 57 1.40 0.18 -25.85
N ASP A 58 1.56 0.73 -24.64
CA ASP A 58 2.38 1.92 -24.39
C ASP A 58 3.88 1.62 -24.53
N PHE A 59 4.30 0.39 -24.23
CA PHE A 59 5.69 -0.07 -24.30
C PHE A 59 5.83 -1.29 -25.23
N PRO A 60 5.72 -1.13 -26.56
CA PRO A 60 5.77 -2.24 -27.51
C PRO A 60 7.15 -2.91 -27.59
N GLU A 61 8.21 -2.20 -27.19
CA GLU A 61 9.58 -2.72 -27.13
C GLU A 61 9.79 -3.72 -25.99
N VAL A 62 8.90 -3.72 -24.99
CA VAL A 62 9.01 -4.53 -23.79
C VAL A 62 8.01 -5.67 -23.86
N SER A 63 8.49 -6.89 -23.68
CA SER A 63 7.60 -8.05 -23.66
C SER A 63 6.66 -8.01 -22.44
N ARG A 64 5.45 -8.57 -22.59
CA ARG A 64 4.48 -8.67 -21.48
C ARG A 64 5.06 -9.32 -20.24
N SER A 65 5.85 -10.40 -20.38
CA SER A 65 6.48 -11.08 -19.25
C SER A 65 7.51 -10.20 -18.53
N MET A 66 8.21 -9.35 -19.26
CA MET A 66 9.15 -8.39 -18.68
C MET A 66 8.41 -7.28 -17.92
N LEU A 67 7.32 -6.76 -18.47
CA LEU A 67 6.45 -5.79 -17.78
C LEU A 67 5.93 -6.35 -16.45
N TYR A 68 5.52 -7.63 -16.42
CA TYR A 68 5.14 -8.28 -15.16
C TYR A 68 6.27 -8.23 -14.13
N LYS A 69 7.50 -8.61 -14.52
CA LYS A 69 8.66 -8.59 -13.62
C LYS A 69 8.98 -7.18 -13.11
N ILE A 70 8.90 -6.17 -13.98
CA ILE A 70 9.13 -4.77 -13.57
C ILE A 70 8.10 -4.39 -12.50
N VAL A 71 6.81 -4.60 -12.77
CA VAL A 71 5.73 -4.22 -11.84
C VAL A 71 5.82 -4.97 -10.51
N SER A 72 6.09 -6.28 -10.53
CA SER A 72 6.07 -7.11 -9.32
C SER A 72 7.39 -7.14 -8.55
N GLU A 73 8.53 -7.24 -9.24
CA GLU A 73 9.85 -7.44 -8.62
C GLU A 73 10.60 -6.13 -8.40
N LYS A 74 10.51 -5.18 -9.34
CA LYS A 74 11.25 -3.91 -9.27
C LYS A 74 10.46 -2.85 -8.52
N SER A 75 9.21 -2.61 -8.93
CA SER A 75 8.34 -1.58 -8.33
C SER A 75 7.52 -2.09 -7.14
N ASN A 76 7.59 -3.39 -6.82
CA ASN A 76 6.90 -4.04 -5.69
C ASN A 76 5.38 -3.78 -5.64
N PHE A 77 4.75 -3.49 -6.78
CA PHE A 77 3.31 -3.28 -6.82
C PHE A 77 2.56 -4.60 -6.68
N LYS A 78 1.49 -4.58 -5.87
CA LYS A 78 0.59 -5.71 -5.67
C LYS A 78 -0.77 -5.38 -6.23
N LYS A 79 -1.36 -6.34 -6.95
CA LYS A 79 -2.74 -6.23 -7.40
C LYS A 79 -3.67 -6.33 -6.19
N LEU A 80 -4.48 -5.31 -5.99
CA LEU A 80 -5.56 -5.30 -5.00
C LEU A 80 -6.90 -5.45 -5.72
N CYS A 81 -7.81 -6.21 -5.14
CA CYS A 81 -9.19 -6.25 -5.58
C CYS A 81 -9.95 -5.09 -4.94
N SER A 82 -10.73 -4.35 -5.74
CA SER A 82 -11.64 -3.35 -5.19
C SER A 82 -12.74 -4.04 -4.38
N CYS A 83 -12.95 -3.60 -3.14
CA CYS A 83 -14.12 -4.03 -2.36
C CYS A 83 -15.39 -3.53 -3.04
N TRP A 84 -16.44 -4.35 -2.99
CA TRP A 84 -17.76 -3.95 -3.47
C TRP A 84 -18.31 -2.86 -2.56
N VAL A 85 -18.58 -1.67 -3.11
CA VAL A 85 -19.17 -0.56 -2.37
C VAL A 85 -20.65 -0.51 -2.69
N PRO A 86 -21.55 -0.76 -1.71
CA PRO A 86 -22.99 -0.66 -1.92
C PRO A 86 -23.40 0.80 -2.17
N LYS A 87 -24.00 1.03 -3.35
CA LYS A 87 -24.58 2.27 -3.89
C LYS A 87 -23.69 3.52 -3.84
N LEU A 88 -23.63 4.21 -4.97
CA LEU A 88 -23.08 5.55 -5.08
C LEU A 88 -23.88 6.46 -4.13
N LEU A 89 -23.22 7.00 -3.10
CA LEU A 89 -23.80 8.03 -2.28
C LEU A 89 -23.98 9.27 -3.16
N THR A 90 -25.21 9.57 -3.52
CA THR A 90 -25.59 10.91 -4.01
C THR A 90 -25.30 11.92 -2.90
N GLU A 91 -24.91 13.15 -3.24
CA GLU A 91 -24.62 14.26 -2.30
C GLU A 91 -25.64 14.33 -1.14
N ASP A 92 -26.92 14.10 -1.44
CA ASP A 92 -28.05 14.12 -0.49
C ASP A 92 -28.00 13.05 0.62
N HIS A 93 -27.21 11.97 0.44
CA HIS A 93 -27.04 10.89 1.42
C HIS A 93 -25.79 11.07 2.29
N SER A 94 -24.96 12.08 2.02
CA SER A 94 -23.92 12.53 2.95
C SER A 94 -24.59 13.32 4.06
N GLY A 95 -25.24 12.60 4.99
CA GLY A 95 -26.09 13.19 6.01
C GLY A 95 -25.36 14.27 6.81
N SER A 96 -25.66 15.54 6.50
CA SER A 96 -25.87 16.50 7.57
C SER A 96 -27.03 15.93 8.38
N VAL A 97 -26.73 15.26 9.49
CA VAL A 97 -27.72 14.98 10.52
C VAL A 97 -28.15 16.35 11.03
N ARG A 98 -29.16 16.94 10.39
CA ARG A 98 -29.86 18.09 10.97
C ARG A 98 -30.61 17.50 12.17
N PRO A 99 -30.30 17.91 13.41
CA PRO A 99 -31.07 17.45 14.54
C PRO A 99 -32.51 17.91 14.34
N ASN A 100 -33.44 16.94 14.34
CA ASN A 100 -34.87 17.21 14.25
C ASN A 100 -35.28 18.06 15.48
N PRO A 101 -35.79 19.30 15.29
CA PRO A 101 -36.14 20.19 16.39
C PRO A 101 -37.28 19.65 17.28
N GLU A 102 -38.08 18.69 16.79
CA GLU A 102 -39.22 18.13 17.54
C GLU A 102 -38.82 17.17 18.66
N LYS A 103 -37.58 16.64 18.65
CA LYS A 103 -37.08 15.77 19.73
C LYS A 103 -36.39 16.55 20.86
N ALA A 104 -36.10 17.84 20.66
CA ALA A 104 -35.37 18.66 21.63
C ALA A 104 -36.22 19.15 22.80
N THR A 105 -37.55 19.19 22.65
CA THR A 105 -38.48 19.71 23.67
C THR A 105 -38.89 18.69 24.74
N GLN A 106 -38.49 17.42 24.64
CA GLN A 106 -38.91 16.38 25.59
C GLN A 106 -37.86 16.02 26.66
N ILE A 107 -36.62 16.51 26.52
CA ILE A 107 -35.54 16.28 27.49
C ILE A 107 -35.56 17.29 28.65
N ASP A 108 -36.02 18.51 28.44
CA ASP A 108 -36.00 19.58 29.47
C ASP A 108 -37.12 19.43 30.52
N SER A 109 -38.28 18.89 30.11
CA SER A 109 -39.42 18.67 31.01
C SER A 109 -39.22 17.50 31.99
N LYS A 110 -38.33 16.55 31.69
CA LYS A 110 -38.04 15.41 32.59
C LYS A 110 -36.92 15.67 33.60
N GLN A 111 -36.09 16.69 33.40
CA GLN A 111 -35.06 17.07 34.38
C GLN A 111 -35.59 18.06 35.44
N LYS A 112 -36.62 18.87 35.12
CA LYS A 112 -37.15 19.86 36.06
C LYS A 112 -37.93 19.30 37.25
N THR A 113 -38.40 18.05 37.21
CA THR A 113 -39.10 17.40 38.33
C THR A 113 -38.20 16.59 39.26
N ARG A 114 -36.86 16.57 39.07
CA ARG A 114 -35.94 15.85 39.97
C ARG A 114 -35.18 16.73 40.98
N TYR A 115 -35.30 18.06 40.88
CA TYR A 115 -34.56 18.99 41.75
C TYR A 115 -35.41 19.77 42.77
N ALA A 116 -36.72 19.54 42.85
CA ALA A 116 -37.60 20.26 43.77
C ALA A 116 -37.76 19.60 45.16
N ASP A 117 -37.24 18.38 45.39
CA ASP A 117 -37.58 17.57 46.57
C ASP A 117 -36.43 17.28 47.54
N ARG A 118 -35.32 18.04 47.50
CA ARG A 118 -34.27 17.95 48.54
C ARG A 118 -33.89 19.31 49.09
N GLY A 119 -34.71 19.78 50.02
CA GLY A 119 -34.32 20.83 50.96
C GLY A 119 -35.18 20.74 52.20
N ASN A 120 -34.69 20.01 53.22
CA ASN A 120 -34.92 20.27 54.65
C ASN A 120 -34.20 19.21 55.49
N PHE A 121 -33.00 19.54 55.97
CA PHE A 121 -32.46 18.93 57.18
C PHE A 121 -31.85 20.04 58.03
N ALA A 122 -32.51 20.30 59.16
CA ALA A 122 -32.08 21.24 60.18
C ALA A 122 -30.86 20.68 60.94
N THR A 123 -29.93 21.55 61.31
CA THR A 123 -28.87 21.27 62.28
C THR A 123 -29.25 21.84 63.66
N PRO A 124 -28.93 21.16 64.77
CA PRO A 124 -28.87 21.80 66.09
C PRO A 124 -27.73 22.81 66.17
#